data_AF-A0A1L8SSF2-F1
#
_entry.id   AF-A0A1L8SSF2-F1
#
_cell.length_a   1.000
_cell.length_b   1.000
_cell.length_c   1.000
_cell.angle_alpha   90.00
_cell.angle_beta   90.00
_cell.angle_gamma   90.00
#
_symmetry.space_group_name_H-M   'P 1'
#
loop_
_entity.id
_entity.type
_entity.pdbx_description
1 polymer ?
#
loop_
_entity_poly.entity_id
_entity_poly.type
_entity_poly.pdbx_seq_one_letter_code
_entity_poly.pdbx_strand_id
1 'polypeptide(L)'
;MIKLTVEITKTSTKIKTEAGVALIFYQELKKLPAMTSDQLLIYVTGREPKAIDYNHEWDKSAIKEADQVIAITIPWDIEGIELAQVMLQAWQDNQLTVKSLVDTAKIAANHFPTLTNTQTELFAIFATFGIVNEKQKKKPMKAQHRWNKKVSEIPFYIDYSDSKGEVIWQKRNEMLLKAGAKLKMEMPLNKDGSIGFSARLTEKLRADHSDKITNGVTTEDIILKSVNEVGIFLYFAGTNGWLVLKDQNGKTIDEYTVVK
;
A
#
# COMPACT_ATOMS: atom_id res chain seq x y z
N MET A 1 13.47 14.53 21.81
CA MET A 1 14.00 14.82 20.47
C MET A 1 15.24 13.95 20.29
N ILE A 2 15.25 13.04 19.31
CA ILE A 2 16.42 12.19 19.04
C ILE A 2 17.27 12.91 18.00
N LYS A 3 18.55 13.14 18.29
CA LYS A 3 19.50 13.74 17.34
C LYS A 3 20.33 12.64 16.69
N LEU A 4 20.36 12.67 15.37
CA LEU A 4 21.03 11.65 14.55
C LEU A 4 22.06 12.32 13.65
N THR A 5 23.24 11.72 13.56
CA THR A 5 24.17 11.96 12.45
C THR A 5 23.98 10.85 11.42
N VAL A 6 23.61 11.21 10.19
CA VAL A 6 23.29 10.24 9.13
C VAL A 6 24.23 10.42 7.95
N GLU A 7 24.85 9.34 7.52
CA GLU A 7 25.68 9.27 6.31
C GLU A 7 25.08 8.23 5.36
N ILE A 8 24.66 8.67 4.17
CA ILE A 8 24.04 7.80 3.16
C ILE A 8 25.04 7.59 2.03
N THR A 9 25.30 6.32 1.71
CA THR A 9 26.10 5.89 0.56
C THR A 9 25.24 5.05 -0.39
N LYS A 10 25.78 4.70 -1.56
CA LYS A 10 25.06 3.85 -2.52
C LYS A 10 24.71 2.45 -1.98
N THR A 11 25.46 1.96 -0.99
CA THR A 11 25.38 0.57 -0.52
C THR A 11 24.97 0.44 0.94
N SER A 12 25.04 1.54 1.71
CA SER A 12 24.71 1.54 3.13
C SER A 12 24.25 2.90 3.65
N THR A 13 23.46 2.88 4.71
CA THR A 13 23.13 4.07 5.51
C THR A 13 23.69 3.89 6.91
N LYS A 14 24.56 4.79 7.35
CA LYS A 14 25.15 4.79 8.69
C LYS A 14 24.47 5.86 9.54
N ILE A 15 24.15 5.50 10.77
CA ILE A 15 23.48 6.37 11.73
C ILE A 15 24.26 6.31 13.03
N LYS A 16 24.51 7.47 13.63
CA LYS A 16 25.04 7.58 14.99
C LYS A 16 24.11 8.42 15.84
N THR A 17 23.80 7.92 17.02
CA THR A 17 23.00 8.60 18.05
C THR A 17 23.94 9.31 19.04
N GLU A 18 23.44 10.33 19.74
CA GLU A 18 24.20 10.97 20.84
C GLU A 18 24.45 10.00 22.01
N ALA A 19 23.60 8.98 22.17
CA ALA A 19 23.70 7.96 23.21
C ALA A 19 24.77 6.87 22.92
N GLY A 20 25.55 7.02 21.86
CA GLY A 20 26.64 6.08 21.53
C GLY A 20 26.20 4.83 20.74
N VAL A 21 24.90 4.67 20.46
CA VAL A 21 24.41 3.63 19.54
C VAL A 21 24.76 4.01 18.10
N ALA A 22 25.35 3.08 17.36
CA ALA A 22 25.61 3.21 15.93
C ALA A 22 24.88 2.12 15.16
N LEU A 23 24.19 2.49 14.08
CA LEU A 23 23.48 1.58 13.20
C LEU A 23 24.03 1.66 11.79
N ILE A 24 24.13 0.53 11.11
CA ILE A 24 24.46 0.45 9.68
C ILE A 24 23.42 -0.41 8.98
N PHE A 25 22.71 0.19 8.04
CA PHE A 25 21.77 -0.47 7.17
C PHE A 25 22.51 -0.91 5.90
N TYR A 26 22.71 -2.20 5.71
CA TYR A 26 23.32 -2.78 4.52
C TYR A 26 22.27 -3.24 3.52
N GLN A 27 22.31 -2.71 2.30
CA GLN A 27 21.43 -3.14 1.20
C GLN A 27 22.11 -4.11 0.23
N GLU A 28 23.44 -4.09 0.14
CA GLU A 28 24.21 -5.02 -0.71
C GLU A 28 24.79 -6.17 0.12
N LEU A 29 23.98 -7.20 0.39
CA LEU A 29 24.36 -8.31 1.28
C LEU A 29 25.50 -9.20 0.75
N LYS A 30 25.87 -9.07 -0.53
CA LYS A 30 27.01 -9.77 -1.13
C LYS A 30 28.37 -9.18 -0.73
N LYS A 31 28.39 -7.97 -0.16
CA LYS A 31 29.61 -7.23 0.21
C LYS A 31 29.57 -6.78 1.67
N LEU A 32 29.12 -7.67 2.55
CA LEU A 32 29.13 -7.39 3.99
C LEU A 32 30.58 -7.40 4.51
N PRO A 33 30.99 -6.40 5.31
CA PRO A 33 32.31 -6.38 5.92
C PRO A 33 32.42 -7.46 7.01
N ALA A 34 33.64 -7.88 7.32
CA ALA A 34 33.87 -8.65 8.54
C ALA A 34 33.64 -7.76 9.77
N MET A 35 33.08 -8.31 10.84
CA MET A 35 32.88 -7.60 12.09
C MET A 35 34.01 -7.91 13.07
N THR A 36 34.36 -6.93 13.89
CA THR A 36 35.46 -7.02 14.87
C THR A 36 34.97 -7.21 16.31
N SER A 37 33.66 -7.16 16.51
CA SER A 37 33.00 -7.25 17.81
C SER A 37 31.58 -7.75 17.61
N ASP A 38 30.96 -8.26 18.67
CA ASP A 38 29.55 -8.62 18.63
C ASP A 38 28.72 -7.37 18.35
N GLN A 39 27.69 -7.54 17.52
CA GLN A 39 26.73 -6.52 17.16
C GLN A 39 25.34 -7.12 17.19
N LEU A 40 24.35 -6.29 17.49
CA LEU A 40 22.96 -6.68 17.36
C LEU A 40 22.58 -6.63 15.87
N LEU A 41 22.20 -7.77 15.32
CA LEU A 41 21.91 -7.94 13.90
C LEU A 41 20.41 -8.16 13.70
N ILE A 42 19.81 -7.40 12.78
CA ILE A 42 18.41 -7.56 12.40
C ILE A 42 18.35 -7.83 10.91
N TYR A 43 17.79 -8.99 10.56
CA TYR A 43 17.57 -9.42 9.20
C TYR A 43 16.17 -9.02 8.77
N VAL A 44 16.07 -8.26 7.69
CA VAL A 44 14.84 -7.64 7.22
C VAL A 44 14.50 -8.19 5.83
N THR A 45 13.21 -8.41 5.58
CA THR A 45 12.67 -8.65 4.25
C THR A 45 11.60 -7.61 3.94
N GLY A 46 11.82 -6.78 2.93
CA GLY A 46 11.00 -5.65 2.54
C GLY A 46 11.03 -4.54 3.59
N ARG A 47 10.17 -4.66 4.60
CA ARG A 47 10.08 -3.72 5.74
C ARG A 47 9.91 -4.43 7.08
N GLU A 48 9.78 -5.75 7.08
CA GLU A 48 9.50 -6.53 8.28
C GLU A 48 10.78 -7.18 8.80
N PRO A 49 11.07 -7.09 10.12
CA PRO A 49 12.11 -7.91 10.72
C PRO A 49 11.72 -9.39 10.62
N LYS A 50 12.68 -10.24 10.25
CA LYS A 50 12.52 -11.70 10.09
C LYS A 50 13.39 -12.50 11.04
N ALA A 51 14.57 -12.01 11.38
CA ALA A 51 15.40 -12.62 12.40
C ALA A 51 16.18 -11.56 13.19
N ILE A 52 16.53 -11.91 14.41
CA ILE A 52 17.38 -11.10 15.29
C ILE A 52 18.50 -11.98 15.88
N ASP A 53 19.72 -11.45 15.89
CA ASP A 53 20.93 -12.11 16.37
C ASP A 53 21.81 -11.12 17.16
N TYR A 54 22.73 -11.63 17.96
CA TYR A 54 23.77 -10.85 18.65
C TYR A 54 25.09 -11.62 18.55
N ASN A 55 25.90 -11.24 17.57
CA ASN A 55 27.12 -11.98 17.22
C ASN A 55 28.08 -11.09 16.39
N HIS A 56 29.32 -11.53 16.23
CA HIS A 56 30.32 -10.92 15.34
C HIS A 56 30.45 -11.64 14.00
N GLU A 57 29.62 -12.65 13.75
CA GLU A 57 29.50 -13.33 12.46
C GLU A 57 28.11 -13.14 11.86
N TRP A 58 28.03 -13.18 10.53
CA TRP A 58 26.75 -13.10 9.83
C TRP A 58 26.12 -14.48 9.67
N ASP A 59 24.88 -14.67 10.12
CA ASP A 59 24.14 -15.90 9.84
C ASP A 59 23.84 -16.05 8.34
N LYS A 60 24.45 -17.08 7.72
CA LYS A 60 24.35 -17.34 6.28
C LYS A 60 22.93 -17.73 5.85
N SER A 61 22.12 -18.31 6.74
CA SER A 61 20.76 -18.72 6.41
C SER A 61 19.82 -17.50 6.36
N ALA A 62 19.91 -16.63 7.36
CA ALA A 62 19.14 -15.40 7.45
C ALA A 62 19.51 -14.40 6.35
N ILE A 63 20.80 -14.28 5.97
CA ILE A 63 21.21 -13.45 4.83
C ILE A 63 20.52 -13.88 3.52
N LYS A 64 20.31 -15.18 3.30
CA LYS A 64 19.68 -15.66 2.05
C LYS A 64 18.20 -15.29 1.95
N GLU A 65 17.54 -15.11 3.08
CA GLU A 65 16.11 -14.78 3.17
C GLU A 65 15.86 -13.27 3.32
N ALA A 66 16.88 -12.52 3.73
CA ALA A 66 16.85 -11.08 3.90
C ALA A 66 17.15 -10.33 2.59
N ASP A 67 16.55 -9.16 2.42
CA ASP A 67 16.98 -8.16 1.43
C ASP A 67 17.81 -7.04 2.05
N GLN A 68 17.76 -6.90 3.38
CA GLN A 68 18.52 -5.91 4.14
C GLN A 68 18.97 -6.49 5.49
N VAL A 69 20.13 -6.04 5.96
CA VAL A 69 20.62 -6.31 7.32
C VAL A 69 20.92 -4.99 8.03
N ILE A 70 20.48 -4.88 9.27
CA ILE A 70 20.79 -3.75 10.15
C ILE A 70 21.77 -4.27 11.20
N ALA A 71 22.99 -3.73 11.20
CA ALA A 71 23.99 -4.03 12.21
C ALA A 71 24.08 -2.88 13.21
N ILE A 72 23.98 -3.20 14.50
CA ILE A 72 23.85 -2.21 15.56
C ILE A 72 24.98 -2.43 16.57
N THR A 73 25.85 -1.45 16.69
CA THR A 73 26.83 -1.37 17.76
C THR A 73 26.17 -0.75 18.98
N ILE A 74 26.10 -1.52 20.05
CA ILE A 74 25.50 -1.11 21.33
C ILE A 74 26.58 -0.59 22.29
N PRO A 75 26.25 0.38 23.16
CA PRO A 75 27.08 0.78 24.29
C PRO A 75 27.44 -0.38 25.23
N TRP A 76 28.58 -0.26 25.92
CA TRP A 76 29.14 -1.31 26.78
C TRP A 76 28.30 -1.60 28.04
N ASP A 77 27.46 -0.65 28.45
CA ASP A 77 26.56 -0.74 29.60
C ASP A 77 25.22 -1.43 29.26
N ILE A 78 25.06 -1.90 28.02
CA ILE A 78 23.87 -2.60 27.54
C ILE A 78 24.23 -4.03 27.14
N GLU A 79 23.56 -5.00 27.76
CA GLU A 79 23.70 -6.40 27.41
C GLU A 79 22.93 -6.71 26.11
N GLY A 80 23.66 -7.07 25.05
CA GLY A 80 23.10 -7.23 23.71
C GLY A 80 22.09 -8.37 23.56
N ILE A 81 22.33 -9.49 24.25
CA ILE A 81 21.39 -10.62 24.27
C ILE A 81 20.09 -10.22 24.97
N GLU A 82 20.17 -9.50 26.09
CA GLU A 82 18.98 -9.03 26.81
C GLU A 82 18.18 -8.03 25.97
N LEU A 83 18.86 -7.10 25.27
CA LEU A 83 18.20 -6.17 24.35
C LEU A 83 17.51 -6.89 23.20
N ALA A 84 18.16 -7.89 22.60
CA ALA A 84 17.58 -8.71 21.54
C ALA A 84 16.29 -9.40 22.00
N GLN A 85 16.26 -9.93 23.22
CA GLN A 85 15.08 -10.56 23.79
C GLN A 85 13.93 -9.57 24.03
N VAL A 86 14.22 -8.38 24.57
CA VAL A 86 13.21 -7.34 24.78
C VAL A 86 12.60 -6.88 23.45
N MET A 87 13.42 -6.71 22.42
CA MET A 87 12.95 -6.37 21.06
C MET A 87 12.11 -7.50 20.45
N LEU A 88 12.57 -8.75 20.59
CA LEU A 88 11.86 -9.93 20.11
C LEU A 88 10.47 -10.05 20.73
N GLN A 89 10.38 -9.91 22.06
CA GLN A 89 9.11 -9.97 22.78
C GLN A 89 8.15 -8.89 22.28
N ALA A 90 8.62 -7.64 22.13
CA ALA A 90 7.79 -6.55 21.64
C ALA A 90 7.27 -6.78 20.21
N TRP A 91 8.10 -7.33 19.32
CA TRP A 91 7.64 -7.70 17.98
C TRP A 91 6.62 -8.84 17.99
N GLN A 92 6.80 -9.84 18.86
CA GLN A 92 5.84 -10.93 19.02
C GLN A 92 4.49 -10.42 19.56
N ASP A 93 4.51 -9.53 20.55
CA ASP A 93 3.32 -8.87 21.10
C ASP A 93 2.60 -8.06 19.99
N ASN A 94 3.37 -7.45 19.08
CA ASN A 94 2.86 -6.74 17.91
C ASN A 94 2.57 -7.65 16.70
N GLN A 95 2.47 -8.97 16.93
CA GLN A 95 2.08 -10.00 15.96
C GLN A 95 3.03 -10.17 14.75
N LEU A 96 4.28 -9.73 14.89
CA LEU A 96 5.34 -10.02 13.92
C LEU A 96 5.95 -11.39 14.22
N THR A 97 6.29 -12.12 13.15
CA THR A 97 7.00 -13.40 13.25
C THR A 97 8.47 -13.15 13.00
N VAL A 98 9.24 -13.08 14.09
CA VAL A 98 10.70 -12.86 14.07
C VAL A 98 11.37 -14.10 14.68
N LYS A 99 12.33 -14.68 13.96
CA LYS A 99 13.15 -15.81 14.42
C LYS A 99 14.22 -15.31 15.38
N SER A 100 14.32 -15.92 16.56
CA SER A 100 15.47 -15.71 17.46
C SER A 100 16.65 -16.52 16.98
N LEU A 101 17.80 -15.89 16.81
CA LEU A 101 19.11 -16.53 16.64
C LEU A 101 19.98 -16.40 17.89
N VAL A 102 19.57 -15.57 18.85
CA VAL A 102 20.20 -15.45 20.17
C VAL A 102 19.72 -16.52 21.13
N ASP A 103 20.61 -16.90 22.06
CA ASP A 103 20.28 -17.73 23.21
C ASP A 103 19.37 -17.00 24.21
N THR A 104 18.64 -17.77 25.01
CA THR A 104 17.77 -17.21 26.04
C THR A 104 18.59 -16.84 27.29
N ALA A 105 18.63 -15.54 27.63
CA ALA A 105 19.17 -15.03 28.88
C ALA A 105 18.07 -14.74 29.92
N LYS A 106 18.44 -14.71 31.21
CA LYS A 106 17.59 -14.20 32.29
C LYS A 106 17.88 -12.71 32.48
N ILE A 107 16.86 -11.88 32.30
CA ILE A 107 17.00 -10.42 32.43
C ILE A 107 16.72 -10.02 33.89
N ALA A 108 17.66 -9.30 34.51
CA ALA A 108 17.47 -8.77 35.85
C ALA A 108 16.50 -7.57 35.84
N ALA A 109 15.66 -7.46 36.88
CA ALA A 109 14.60 -6.44 36.96
C ALA A 109 15.12 -4.99 36.80
N ASN A 110 16.34 -4.73 37.28
CA ASN A 110 16.99 -3.42 37.20
C ASN A 110 17.52 -3.07 35.79
N HIS A 111 17.63 -4.02 34.86
CA HIS A 111 18.09 -3.77 33.49
C HIS A 111 16.95 -3.31 32.57
N PHE A 112 15.71 -3.73 32.86
CA PHE A 112 14.54 -3.44 32.02
C PHE A 112 14.37 -1.95 31.66
N PRO A 113 14.50 -0.98 32.58
CA PRO A 113 14.34 0.44 32.22
C PRO A 113 15.31 0.89 31.12
N THR A 114 16.58 0.51 31.23
CA THR A 114 17.61 0.83 30.23
C THR A 114 17.30 0.14 28.90
N LEU A 115 17.01 -1.17 28.94
CA LEU A 115 16.70 -1.95 27.73
C LEU A 115 15.47 -1.42 26.99
N THR A 116 14.38 -1.13 27.70
CA THR A 116 13.14 -0.59 27.12
C THR A 116 13.34 0.79 26.52
N ASN A 117 14.15 1.66 27.14
CA ASN A 117 14.47 2.97 26.59
C ASN A 117 15.25 2.84 25.28
N THR A 118 16.30 2.01 25.25
CA THR A 118 17.08 1.75 24.04
C THR A 118 16.24 1.10 22.94
N GLN A 119 15.39 0.13 23.30
CA GLN A 119 14.44 -0.49 22.39
C GLN A 119 13.50 0.55 21.76
N THR A 120 12.96 1.46 22.57
CA THR A 120 12.05 2.52 22.11
C THR A 120 12.75 3.46 21.12
N GLU A 121 14.00 3.84 21.40
CA GLU A 121 14.81 4.67 20.49
C GLU A 121 15.08 3.94 19.17
N LEU A 122 15.53 2.69 19.22
CA LEU A 122 15.76 1.87 18.03
C LEU A 122 14.50 1.70 17.19
N PHE A 123 13.36 1.45 17.82
CA PHE A 123 12.08 1.31 17.14
C PHE A 123 11.63 2.63 16.47
N ALA A 124 11.89 3.78 17.10
CA ALA A 124 11.63 5.08 16.49
C ALA A 124 12.53 5.33 15.26
N ILE A 125 13.81 4.93 15.33
CA ILE A 125 14.73 4.98 14.19
C ILE A 125 14.21 4.06 13.08
N PHE A 126 13.90 2.80 13.38
CA PHE A 126 13.35 1.83 12.41
C PHE A 126 12.12 2.36 11.70
N ALA A 127 11.15 2.92 12.44
CA ALA A 127 9.95 3.51 11.87
C ALA A 127 10.28 4.67 10.91
N THR A 128 11.27 5.50 11.25
CA THR A 128 11.74 6.61 10.40
C THR A 128 12.33 6.10 9.07
N PHE A 129 13.04 4.97 9.11
CA PHE A 129 13.61 4.32 7.92
C PHE A 129 12.64 3.31 7.27
N GLY A 130 11.37 3.29 7.70
CA GLY A 130 10.31 2.49 7.08
C GLY A 130 10.28 1.02 7.49
N ILE A 131 11.09 0.60 8.47
CA ILE A 131 11.04 -0.73 9.07
C ILE A 131 9.88 -0.77 10.08
N VAL A 132 9.05 -1.79 9.99
CA VAL A 132 7.83 -1.89 10.80
C VAL A 132 8.11 -2.62 12.12
N ASN A 133 7.58 -2.08 13.21
CA ASN A 133 7.61 -2.71 14.53
C ASN A 133 6.29 -3.40 14.89
N GLU A 134 5.29 -3.29 14.03
CA GLU A 134 3.99 -3.92 14.18
C GLU A 134 3.51 -4.51 12.86
N LYS A 135 2.70 -5.57 12.96
CA LYS A 135 2.09 -6.18 11.78
C LYS A 135 1.16 -5.18 11.10
N GLN A 136 1.54 -4.74 9.91
CA GLN A 136 0.66 -3.88 9.12
C GLN A 136 -0.59 -4.66 8.72
N LYS A 137 -1.77 -4.13 9.11
CA LYS A 137 -3.04 -4.67 8.63
C LYS A 137 -3.04 -4.58 7.10
N LYS A 138 -3.19 -5.74 6.43
CA LYS A 138 -3.41 -5.75 4.99
C LYS A 138 -4.59 -4.84 4.70
N LYS A 139 -4.38 -3.80 3.88
CA LYS A 139 -5.49 -2.98 3.41
C LYS A 139 -6.53 -3.92 2.79
N PRO A 140 -7.83 -3.75 3.10
CA PRO A 140 -8.86 -4.57 2.48
C PRO A 140 -8.67 -4.48 0.97
N MET A 141 -8.58 -5.64 0.33
CA MET A 141 -8.45 -5.71 -1.11
C MET A 141 -9.66 -5.01 -1.71
N LYS A 142 -9.45 -4.11 -2.68
CA LYS A 142 -10.57 -3.47 -3.38
C LYS A 142 -11.49 -4.57 -3.90
N ALA A 143 -12.81 -4.37 -3.75
CA ALA A 143 -13.80 -5.27 -4.32
C ALA A 143 -13.46 -5.51 -5.80
N GLN A 144 -13.32 -6.78 -6.17
CA GLN A 144 -13.01 -7.16 -7.55
C GLN A 144 -14.30 -7.53 -8.25
N HIS A 145 -14.53 -6.97 -9.42
CA HIS A 145 -15.71 -7.28 -10.23
C HIS A 145 -15.32 -8.17 -11.41
N ARG A 146 -16.13 -9.19 -11.69
CA ARG A 146 -15.89 -10.13 -12.79
C ARG A 146 -17.08 -10.21 -13.73
N TRP A 147 -16.82 -9.95 -15.00
CA TRP A 147 -17.76 -10.23 -16.07
C TRP A 147 -18.11 -11.72 -16.10
N ASN A 148 -19.39 -12.02 -16.34
CA ASN A 148 -19.88 -13.36 -16.62
C ASN A 148 -21.03 -13.28 -17.64
N LYS A 149 -21.36 -14.41 -18.27
CA LYS A 149 -22.35 -14.43 -19.35
C LYS A 149 -23.76 -14.02 -18.91
N LYS A 150 -24.16 -14.30 -17.66
CA LYS A 150 -25.47 -13.87 -17.14
C LYS A 150 -25.56 -12.35 -17.09
N VAL A 151 -24.46 -11.67 -16.75
CA VAL A 151 -24.42 -10.20 -16.68
C VAL A 151 -24.47 -9.54 -18.05
N SER A 152 -23.96 -10.19 -19.12
CA SER A 152 -24.06 -9.64 -20.47
C SER A 152 -25.48 -9.61 -21.04
N GLU A 153 -26.42 -10.30 -20.41
CA GLU A 153 -27.83 -10.39 -20.84
C GLU A 153 -28.72 -9.39 -20.07
N ILE A 154 -28.16 -8.66 -19.10
CA ILE A 154 -28.90 -7.73 -18.24
C ILE A 154 -28.66 -6.29 -18.72
N PRO A 155 -29.71 -5.56 -19.14
CA PRO A 155 -29.62 -4.13 -19.33
C PRO A 155 -29.57 -3.43 -17.98
N PHE A 156 -28.59 -2.54 -17.82
CA PHE A 156 -28.47 -1.66 -16.66
C PHE A 156 -28.84 -0.23 -17.06
N TYR A 157 -29.62 0.40 -16.23
CA TYR A 157 -30.09 1.76 -16.42
C TYR A 157 -29.35 2.69 -15.45
N ILE A 158 -29.13 3.91 -15.94
CA ILE A 158 -28.63 5.01 -15.13
C ILE A 158 -29.59 6.19 -15.26
N ASP A 159 -29.87 6.80 -14.11
CA ASP A 159 -30.56 8.08 -13.97
C ASP A 159 -29.89 8.81 -12.80
N TYR A 160 -28.85 9.60 -13.10
CA TYR A 160 -28.00 10.23 -12.10
C TYR A 160 -27.38 11.53 -12.62
N SER A 161 -27.42 12.59 -11.79
CA SER A 161 -26.72 13.87 -12.07
C SER A 161 -27.03 14.40 -13.48
N ASP A 162 -28.32 14.50 -13.80
CA ASP A 162 -28.87 14.93 -15.10
C ASP A 162 -28.51 14.07 -16.32
N SER A 163 -27.79 12.96 -16.10
CA SER A 163 -27.48 11.98 -17.11
C SER A 163 -28.42 10.79 -17.03
N LYS A 164 -28.73 10.20 -18.18
CA LYS A 164 -29.59 9.03 -18.29
C LYS A 164 -29.12 8.11 -19.42
N GLY A 165 -29.23 6.81 -19.25
CA GLY A 165 -28.82 5.88 -20.31
C GLY A 165 -29.12 4.43 -19.98
N GLU A 166 -29.01 3.59 -21.00
CA GLU A 166 -29.08 2.14 -20.90
C GLU A 166 -27.73 1.56 -21.32
N VAL A 167 -27.20 0.64 -20.53
CA VAL A 167 -25.85 0.11 -20.63
C VAL A 167 -25.86 -1.41 -20.51
N ILE A 168 -25.15 -2.09 -21.40
CA ILE A 168 -24.99 -3.55 -21.39
C ILE A 168 -23.51 -3.90 -21.26
N TRP A 169 -23.14 -4.74 -20.28
CA TRP A 169 -21.77 -5.24 -20.15
C TRP A 169 -21.54 -6.46 -21.06
N GLN A 170 -21.42 -6.22 -22.36
CA GLN A 170 -21.42 -7.27 -23.38
C GLN A 170 -20.19 -8.19 -23.34
N LYS A 171 -19.00 -7.64 -23.06
CA LYS A 171 -17.75 -8.42 -22.91
C LYS A 171 -16.92 -7.84 -21.77
N ARG A 172 -15.91 -8.60 -21.32
CA ARG A 172 -15.01 -8.22 -20.21
C ARG A 172 -14.55 -6.75 -20.25
N ASN A 173 -14.19 -6.23 -21.42
CA ASN A 173 -13.70 -4.86 -21.61
C ASN A 173 -14.61 -4.03 -22.55
N GLU A 174 -15.89 -4.36 -22.66
CA GLU A 174 -16.83 -3.66 -23.54
C GLU A 174 -18.16 -3.45 -22.81
N MET A 175 -18.44 -2.18 -22.51
CA MET A 175 -19.73 -1.65 -22.07
C MET A 175 -20.38 -0.98 -23.27
N LEU A 176 -21.51 -1.50 -23.71
CA LEU A 176 -22.33 -0.90 -24.76
C LEU A 176 -23.29 0.11 -24.11
N LEU A 177 -23.09 1.40 -24.36
CA LEU A 177 -24.06 2.44 -24.06
C LEU A 177 -25.00 2.58 -25.26
N LYS A 178 -26.30 2.37 -25.05
CA LYS A 178 -27.30 2.47 -26.11
C LYS A 178 -27.48 3.92 -26.58
N ALA A 179 -27.82 4.08 -27.86
CA ALA A 179 -28.25 5.36 -28.43
C ALA A 179 -29.39 5.99 -27.61
N GLY A 180 -29.47 7.31 -27.59
CA GLY A 180 -30.45 8.08 -26.82
C GLY A 180 -30.04 8.38 -25.38
N ALA A 181 -28.78 8.09 -25.01
CA ALA A 181 -28.27 8.42 -23.67
C ALA A 181 -28.09 9.94 -23.52
N LYS A 182 -28.66 10.49 -22.44
CA LYS A 182 -28.54 11.89 -22.05
C LYS A 182 -27.25 12.11 -21.25
N LEU A 183 -26.45 13.06 -21.69
CA LEU A 183 -25.19 13.44 -21.08
C LEU A 183 -25.39 14.62 -20.11
N LYS A 184 -24.70 14.60 -18.97
CA LYS A 184 -24.55 15.83 -18.16
C LYS A 184 -23.73 16.84 -18.96
N MET A 185 -24.29 18.02 -19.19
CA MET A 185 -23.62 19.08 -19.96
C MET A 185 -22.82 20.03 -19.06
N GLU A 186 -23.28 20.26 -17.83
CA GLU A 186 -22.58 21.12 -16.89
C GLU A 186 -21.35 20.42 -16.31
N MET A 187 -20.17 20.98 -16.61
CA MET A 187 -18.89 20.48 -16.14
C MET A 187 -18.68 20.85 -14.65
N PRO A 188 -18.44 19.88 -13.76
CA PRO A 188 -18.12 20.18 -12.37
C PRO A 188 -16.71 20.78 -12.25
N LEU A 189 -16.60 21.89 -11.52
CA LEU A 189 -15.32 22.53 -11.18
C LEU A 189 -14.83 22.10 -9.79
N ASN A 190 -13.52 22.15 -9.60
CA ASN A 190 -12.91 22.01 -8.27
C ASN A 190 -13.30 23.19 -7.37
N LYS A 191 -13.06 23.06 -6.06
CA LYS A 191 -13.35 24.13 -5.07
C LYS A 191 -12.63 25.46 -5.37
N ASP A 192 -11.48 25.40 -6.04
CA ASP A 192 -10.69 26.55 -6.46
C ASP A 192 -11.11 27.11 -7.85
N GLY A 193 -12.19 26.59 -8.44
CA GLY A 193 -12.66 26.96 -9.78
C GLY A 193 -11.90 26.32 -10.94
N SER A 194 -10.88 25.51 -10.66
CA SER A 194 -10.10 24.84 -11.72
C SER A 194 -10.84 23.61 -12.30
N ILE A 195 -10.50 23.24 -13.55
CA ILE A 195 -11.02 22.03 -14.19
C ILE A 195 -10.28 20.80 -13.65
N GLY A 196 -11.02 19.91 -12.98
CA GLY A 196 -10.52 18.67 -12.42
C GLY A 196 -10.15 17.61 -13.47
N PHE A 197 -9.41 16.58 -13.05
CA PHE A 197 -8.94 15.51 -13.94
C PHE A 197 -10.08 14.77 -14.66
N SER A 198 -11.13 14.38 -13.91
CA SER A 198 -12.29 13.69 -14.47
C SER A 198 -12.97 14.52 -15.56
N ALA A 199 -13.06 15.84 -15.36
CA ALA A 199 -13.65 16.75 -16.32
C ALA A 199 -12.89 16.78 -17.65
N ARG A 200 -11.56 16.95 -17.61
CA ARG A 200 -10.70 16.91 -18.80
C ARG A 200 -10.78 15.56 -19.53
N LEU A 201 -10.87 14.47 -18.77
CA LEU A 201 -10.97 13.13 -19.34
C LEU A 201 -12.32 12.91 -20.03
N THR A 202 -13.42 13.41 -19.45
CA THR A 202 -14.74 13.38 -20.10
C THR A 202 -14.77 14.18 -21.39
N GLU A 203 -14.21 15.39 -21.41
CA GLU A 203 -14.15 16.21 -22.62
C GLU A 203 -13.40 15.49 -23.74
N LYS A 204 -12.23 14.91 -23.43
CA LYS A 204 -11.49 14.10 -24.39
C LYS A 204 -12.29 12.91 -24.90
N LEU A 205 -12.89 12.13 -24.00
CA LEU A 205 -13.65 10.95 -24.37
C LEU A 205 -14.90 11.29 -25.21
N ARG A 206 -15.56 12.42 -24.94
CA ARG A 206 -16.68 12.89 -25.75
C ARG A 206 -16.22 13.45 -27.10
N ALA A 207 -15.05 14.08 -27.18
CA ALA A 207 -14.46 14.51 -28.44
C ALA A 207 -14.16 13.29 -29.34
N ASP A 208 -13.66 12.20 -28.76
CA ASP A 208 -13.42 10.94 -29.49
C ASP A 208 -14.71 10.30 -30.05
N HIS A 209 -15.88 10.73 -29.58
CA HIS A 209 -17.22 10.28 -30.01
C HIS A 209 -18.11 11.43 -30.50
N SER A 210 -17.53 12.55 -30.94
CA SER A 210 -18.28 13.78 -31.22
C SER A 210 -19.31 13.61 -32.35
N ASP A 211 -19.01 12.75 -33.32
CA ASP A 211 -19.89 12.38 -34.43
C ASP A 211 -21.17 11.65 -33.97
N LYS A 212 -21.14 11.07 -32.76
CA LYS A 212 -22.24 10.31 -32.16
C LYS A 212 -22.97 11.07 -31.07
N ILE A 213 -22.72 12.38 -30.91
CA ILE A 213 -23.32 13.21 -29.88
C ILE A 213 -23.95 14.44 -30.54
N THR A 214 -25.23 14.67 -30.28
CA THR A 214 -25.95 15.87 -30.74
C THR A 214 -26.78 16.42 -29.59
N ASN A 215 -26.62 17.72 -29.29
CA ASN A 215 -27.35 18.41 -28.23
C ASN A 215 -27.32 17.71 -26.86
N GLY A 216 -26.17 17.11 -26.51
CA GLY A 216 -26.00 16.39 -25.24
C GLY A 216 -26.69 15.03 -25.18
N VAL A 217 -27.07 14.46 -26.33
CA VAL A 217 -27.68 13.12 -26.43
C VAL A 217 -26.86 12.28 -27.42
N THR A 218 -26.66 11.00 -27.11
CA THR A 218 -26.01 10.07 -28.05
C THR A 218 -26.96 9.71 -29.19
N THR A 219 -26.49 9.74 -30.43
CA THR A 219 -27.28 9.39 -31.62
C THR A 219 -27.10 7.93 -32.04
N GLU A 220 -25.98 7.33 -31.65
CA GLU A 220 -25.63 5.94 -31.91
C GLU A 220 -25.18 5.22 -30.63
N ASP A 221 -25.10 3.90 -30.71
CA ASP A 221 -24.49 3.08 -29.68
C ASP A 221 -22.98 3.39 -29.55
N ILE A 222 -22.48 3.47 -28.32
CA ILE A 222 -21.09 3.79 -27.98
C ILE A 222 -20.49 2.64 -27.16
N ILE A 223 -19.27 2.23 -27.53
CA ILE A 223 -18.51 1.21 -26.79
C ILE A 223 -17.51 1.90 -25.85
N LEU A 224 -17.64 1.64 -24.55
CA LEU A 224 -16.74 2.10 -23.51
C LEU A 224 -16.04 0.89 -22.85
N LYS A 225 -14.87 1.07 -22.26
CA LYS A 225 -14.04 -0.08 -21.82
C LYS A 225 -14.40 -0.59 -20.43
N SER A 226 -15.11 0.21 -19.62
CA SER A 226 -15.41 -0.13 -18.24
C SER A 226 -16.58 0.65 -17.66
N VAL A 227 -17.13 0.15 -16.53
CA VAL A 227 -18.13 0.87 -15.72
C VAL A 227 -17.68 2.28 -15.33
N ASN A 228 -16.39 2.46 -15.05
CA ASN A 228 -15.85 3.79 -14.72
C ASN A 228 -15.87 4.72 -15.92
N GLU A 229 -15.58 4.22 -17.11
CA GLU A 229 -15.58 5.01 -18.34
C GLU A 229 -16.99 5.42 -18.75
N VAL A 230 -17.99 4.55 -18.53
CA VAL A 230 -19.43 4.91 -18.61
C VAL A 230 -19.73 6.10 -17.71
N GLY A 231 -19.27 6.07 -16.46
CA GLY A 231 -19.52 7.16 -15.51
C GLY A 231 -18.80 8.47 -15.86
N ILE A 232 -17.57 8.36 -16.36
CA ILE A 232 -16.81 9.50 -16.90
C ILE A 232 -17.56 10.10 -18.08
N PHE A 233 -17.99 9.27 -19.04
CA PHE A 233 -18.66 9.71 -20.26
C PHE A 233 -20.00 10.40 -19.98
N LEU A 234 -20.84 9.80 -19.14
CA LEU A 234 -22.20 10.28 -18.90
C LEU A 234 -22.25 11.49 -17.96
N TYR A 235 -21.50 11.49 -16.85
CA TYR A 235 -21.69 12.46 -15.76
C TYR A 235 -20.41 12.94 -15.07
N PHE A 236 -19.25 12.89 -15.73
CA PHE A 236 -17.97 13.38 -15.21
C PHE A 236 -17.44 12.63 -13.98
N ALA A 237 -17.81 11.36 -13.82
CA ALA A 237 -17.49 10.55 -12.63
C ALA A 237 -17.99 11.20 -11.32
N GLY A 238 -17.28 11.02 -10.21
CA GLY A 238 -17.66 11.61 -8.92
C GLY A 238 -18.61 10.75 -8.06
N THR A 239 -18.96 9.55 -8.51
CA THR A 239 -19.66 8.53 -7.72
C THR A 239 -19.21 7.13 -8.10
N ASN A 240 -19.59 6.13 -7.31
CA ASN A 240 -19.29 4.73 -7.57
C ASN A 240 -20.24 4.17 -8.64
N GLY A 241 -19.78 4.07 -9.89
CA GLY A 241 -20.57 3.57 -11.01
C GLY A 241 -21.13 2.16 -10.80
N TRP A 242 -20.46 1.33 -10.00
CA TRP A 242 -20.93 -0.03 -9.67
C TRP A 242 -22.27 -0.02 -8.90
N LEU A 243 -22.57 1.05 -8.17
CA LEU A 243 -23.78 1.19 -7.36
C LEU A 243 -24.88 2.03 -8.05
N VAL A 244 -24.53 2.73 -9.13
CA VAL A 244 -25.44 3.63 -9.85
C VAL A 244 -26.12 2.92 -11.01
N LEU A 245 -25.40 2.01 -11.69
CA LEU A 245 -25.97 1.16 -12.73
C LEU A 245 -26.86 0.08 -12.10
N LYS A 246 -28.16 0.12 -12.40
CA LYS A 246 -29.18 -0.77 -11.82
C LYS A 246 -30.00 -1.46 -12.88
N ASP A 247 -30.37 -2.70 -12.66
CA ASP A 247 -31.35 -3.38 -13.51
C ASP A 247 -32.77 -2.79 -13.31
N GLN A 248 -33.74 -3.32 -14.05
CA GLN A 248 -35.15 -2.93 -13.93
C GLN A 248 -35.75 -3.15 -12.52
N ASN A 249 -35.15 -4.01 -11.70
CA ASN A 249 -35.59 -4.30 -10.33
C ASN A 249 -34.82 -3.47 -9.28
N GLY A 250 -33.94 -2.58 -9.71
CA GLY A 250 -33.12 -1.74 -8.83
C GLY A 250 -31.86 -2.42 -8.30
N LYS A 251 -31.54 -3.64 -8.73
CA LYS A 251 -30.35 -4.38 -8.32
C LYS A 251 -29.12 -3.86 -9.09
N THR A 252 -28.06 -3.57 -8.35
CA THR A 252 -26.87 -2.91 -8.90
C THR A 252 -25.96 -3.88 -9.67
N ILE A 253 -25.20 -3.37 -10.64
CA ILE A 253 -24.19 -4.18 -11.35
C ILE A 253 -23.12 -4.73 -10.39
N ASP A 254 -22.82 -4.03 -9.29
CA ASP A 254 -21.98 -4.51 -8.19
C ASP A 254 -22.47 -5.87 -7.66
N GLU A 255 -23.74 -5.96 -7.30
CA GLU A 255 -24.34 -7.16 -6.69
C GLU A 255 -24.33 -8.38 -7.61
N TYR A 256 -24.22 -8.18 -8.92
CA TYR A 256 -24.10 -9.27 -9.89
C TYR A 256 -22.66 -9.72 -10.14
N THR A 257 -21.68 -8.88 -9.81
CA THR A 257 -20.32 -9.02 -10.36
C THR A 257 -19.22 -9.01 -9.32
N VAL A 258 -19.49 -8.55 -8.09
CA VAL A 258 -18.53 -8.55 -6.99
C VAL A 258 -18.10 -9.98 -6.66
N VAL A 259 -16.79 -10.21 -6.65
CA VAL A 259 -16.17 -11.46 -6.19
C VAL A 259 -15.98 -11.32 -4.68
N LYS A 260 -16.67 -12.19 -3.95
CA LYS A 260 -16.52 -12.34 -2.50
C LYS A 260 -15.41 -13.32 -2.18
#